data_AF-A0A069RGN2-F1
#
_entry.id   AF-A0A069RGN2-F1
#
_cell.length_a   1.000
_cell.length_b   1.000
_cell.length_c   1.000
_cell.angle_alpha   90.00
_cell.angle_beta   90.00
_cell.angle_gamma   90.00
#
_symmetry.space_group_name_H-M   'P 1'
#
loop_
_entity.id
_entity.type
_entity.pdbx_description
1 polymer ?
#
loop_
_entity_poly.entity_id
_entity_poly.type
_entity_poly.pdbx_seq_one_letter_code
_entity_poly.pdbx_strand_id
1 'polypeptide(L)'
;MEIYFSSLVIIIGLYGLCNSKNLIKSVVCLNISQAGIILLFLGIVHSKGDSIPIVGTIGASFVDPLPQALMITAIVIGASVTSLALMISIKLFHEYGTLEWADLFRKGKI
;
A
#
# COMPACT_ATOMS: atom_id res chain seq x y z
N MET A 1 8.25 16.93 -9.09
CA MET A 1 8.13 15.77 -10.02
C MET A 1 7.73 14.52 -9.24
N GLU A 2 8.43 14.24 -8.14
CA GLU A 2 8.12 13.22 -7.12
C GLU A 2 6.62 13.08 -6.82
N ILE A 3 5.95 14.17 -6.42
CA ILE A 3 4.52 14.15 -6.03
C ILE A 3 3.60 13.67 -7.16
N TYR A 4 3.82 14.14 -8.39
CA TYR A 4 3.01 13.76 -9.56
C TYR A 4 3.15 12.28 -9.89
N PHE A 5 4.36 11.73 -9.76
CA PHE A 5 4.61 10.31 -9.97
C PHE A 5 3.90 9.46 -8.92
N SER A 6 4.00 9.82 -7.63
CA SER A 6 3.31 9.13 -6.54
C SER A 6 1.79 9.14 -6.70
N SER A 7 1.20 10.29 -7.08
CA SER A 7 -0.24 10.37 -7.35
C SER A 7 -0.68 9.45 -8.48
N LEU A 8 0.12 9.33 -9.55
CA LEU A 8 -0.17 8.43 -10.67
C LEU A 8 -0.14 6.96 -10.23
N VAL A 9 0.83 6.56 -9.41
CA VAL A 9 0.93 5.20 -8.86
C VAL A 9 -0.29 4.85 -7.99
N ILE A 10 -0.75 5.78 -7.15
CA ILE A 10 -1.95 5.59 -6.33
C ILE A 10 -3.17 5.35 -7.22
N ILE A 11 -3.37 6.19 -8.24
CA ILE A 11 -4.51 6.08 -9.16
C ILE A 11 -4.48 4.76 -9.92
N ILE A 12 -3.31 4.32 -10.39
CA ILE A 12 -3.15 3.03 -11.08
C ILE A 12 -3.46 1.87 -10.13
N GLY A 13 -2.99 1.93 -8.89
CA GLY A 13 -3.28 0.93 -7.86
C GLY A 13 -4.77 0.82 -7.57
N LEU A 14 -5.45 1.96 -7.37
CA LEU A 14 -6.90 2.01 -7.11
C LEU A 14 -7.70 1.52 -8.32
N TYR A 15 -7.33 1.96 -9.53
CA TYR A 15 -7.98 1.51 -10.76
C TYR A 15 -7.84 0.01 -10.96
N GLY A 16 -6.64 -0.53 -10.70
CA GLY A 16 -6.36 -1.96 -10.73
C GLY A 16 -7.23 -2.75 -9.73
N LEU A 17 -7.44 -2.20 -8.53
CA LEU A 17 -8.25 -2.80 -7.48
C LEU A 17 -9.74 -2.88 -7.85
N CYS A 18 -10.29 -1.83 -8.46
CA CYS A 18 -11.69 -1.83 -8.89
C CYS A 18 -11.95 -2.79 -10.06
N ASN A 19 -10.95 -3.03 -10.92
CA ASN A 19 -11.10 -3.84 -12.13
C ASN A 19 -10.56 -5.28 -11.98
N SER A 20 -9.96 -5.63 -10.83
CA SER A 20 -9.42 -6.97 -10.61
C SER A 20 -10.53 -8.00 -10.41
N LYS A 21 -10.63 -8.95 -11.34
CA LYS A 21 -11.58 -10.09 -11.27
C LYS A 21 -11.14 -11.18 -10.28
N ASN A 22 -9.84 -11.28 -10.04
CA ASN A 22 -9.24 -12.27 -9.16
C ASN A 22 -8.89 -11.66 -7.79
N LEU A 23 -9.10 -12.43 -6.73
CA LEU A 23 -8.76 -12.04 -5.35
C LEU A 23 -7.28 -11.70 -5.17
N ILE A 24 -6.37 -12.53 -5.68
CA ILE A 24 -4.92 -12.31 -5.51
C ILE A 24 -4.49 -11.02 -6.20
N LYS A 25 -5.02 -10.77 -7.40
CA LYS A 25 -4.76 -9.53 -8.14
C LYS A 25 -5.25 -8.31 -7.38
N SER A 26 -6.39 -8.42 -6.69
CA SER A 26 -6.93 -7.35 -5.84
C SER A 26 -5.97 -7.03 -4.68
N VAL A 27 -5.42 -8.06 -4.02
CA VAL A 27 -4.44 -7.89 -2.94
C VAL A 27 -3.16 -7.20 -3.44
N VAL A 28 -2.67 -7.55 -4.63
CA VAL A 28 -1.49 -6.89 -5.23
C VAL A 28 -1.78 -5.42 -5.54
N CYS A 29 -2.94 -5.10 -6.11
CA CYS A 29 -3.34 -3.71 -6.40
C CYS A 29 -3.48 -2.85 -5.14
N LEU A 30 -3.94 -3.44 -4.03
CA LEU A 30 -3.93 -2.79 -2.71
C LEU A 30 -2.52 -2.43 -2.25
N ASN A 31 -1.55 -3.36 -2.39
CA ASN A 31 -0.15 -3.11 -2.03
C ASN A 31 0.49 -2.00 -2.88
N ILE A 32 0.19 -1.95 -4.18
CA ILE A 32 0.66 -0.87 -5.08
C ILE A 32 0.10 0.48 -4.63
N SER A 33 -1.17 0.53 -4.26
CA SER A 33 -1.81 1.77 -3.75
C SER A 33 -1.15 2.24 -2.45
N GLN A 34 -0.87 1.31 -1.53
CA GLN A 34 -0.17 1.60 -0.27
C GLN A 34 1.24 2.15 -0.52
N ALA A 35 2.01 1.54 -1.43
CA ALA A 35 3.34 2.04 -1.81
C ALA A 35 3.27 3.46 -2.38
N GLY A 36 2.26 3.75 -3.22
CA GLY A 36 2.01 5.08 -3.75
C GLY A 36 1.73 6.12 -2.66
N ILE A 37 0.93 5.77 -1.65
CA ILE A 37 0.63 6.65 -0.50
C ILE A 37 1.90 6.95 0.30
N ILE A 38 2.74 5.93 0.53
CA ILE A 38 4.02 6.11 1.23
C ILE A 38 4.93 7.07 0.47
N LEU A 39 5.07 6.87 -0.85
CA LEU A 39 5.86 7.75 -1.71
C LEU A 39 5.29 9.17 -1.77
N LEU A 40 3.98 9.34 -1.70
CA LEU A 40 3.34 10.66 -1.66
C LEU A 40 3.72 11.41 -0.38
N PHE A 41 3.61 10.75 0.78
CA PHE A 41 3.97 11.35 2.07
C PHE A 41 5.46 11.70 2.14
N LEU A 42 6.35 10.81 1.67
CA LEU A 42 7.78 11.10 1.63
C LEU A 42 8.11 12.24 0.65
N GLY A 43 7.39 12.36 -0.45
CA GLY A 43 7.57 13.44 -1.43
C GLY A 43 7.08 14.81 -0.95
N ILE A 44 6.08 14.88 -0.07
CA ILE A 44 5.59 16.14 0.53
C ILE A 44 6.61 16.70 1.53
N VAL A 45 7.28 15.81 2.25
CA VAL A 45 8.19 16.15 3.36
C VAL A 45 9.60 16.45 2.85
N HIS A 46 9.91 16.05 1.63
CA HIS A 46 11.20 16.28 1.00
C HIS A 46 11.44 17.78 0.72
N SER A 47 12.20 18.44 1.59
CA SER A 47 12.71 19.80 1.37
C SER A 47 14.16 19.75 0.87
N LYS A 48 14.47 20.52 -0.19
CA LYS A 48 15.82 20.59 -0.75
C LYS A 48 16.78 21.18 0.29
N GLY A 49 17.71 20.37 0.79
CA GLY A 49 18.78 20.80 1.69
C GLY A 49 18.68 20.26 3.11
N ASP A 50 17.66 19.46 3.43
CA ASP A 50 17.59 18.80 4.73
C ASP A 50 18.60 17.66 4.85
N SER A 51 19.29 17.65 5.99
CA SER A 51 20.09 16.52 6.43
C SER A 51 19.21 15.47 7.10
N ILE A 52 19.74 14.25 7.13
CA ILE A 52 19.12 13.10 7.79
C ILE A 52 18.84 13.49 9.26
N PRO A 53 17.65 13.22 9.83
CA PRO A 53 17.29 13.58 11.20
C PRO A 53 18.07 12.74 12.23
N ILE A 54 19.36 13.04 12.35
CA ILE A 54 20.31 12.41 13.27
C ILE A 54 20.80 13.52 14.21
N VAL A 55 20.46 13.37 15.48
CA VAL A 55 20.89 14.27 16.56
C VAL A 55 22.41 14.15 16.70
N GLY A 56 23.16 15.08 16.11
CA GLY A 56 24.62 15.05 16.11
C GLY A 56 25.31 16.04 15.17
N THR A 57 24.60 16.55 14.15
CA THR A 57 25.12 17.59 13.26
C THR A 57 24.57 18.96 13.66
N ILE A 58 25.45 19.86 14.11
CA ILE A 58 25.08 21.21 14.51
C ILE A 58 24.89 22.07 13.25
N GLY A 59 23.71 22.65 13.06
CA GLY A 59 23.45 23.68 12.05
C GLY A 59 22.84 23.22 10.73
N ALA A 60 22.42 21.96 10.60
CA ALA A 60 21.67 21.50 9.44
C ALA A 60 20.15 21.64 9.66
N SER A 61 19.43 22.06 8.62
CA SER A 61 17.98 21.86 8.55
C SER A 61 17.72 20.35 8.48
N PHE A 62 16.73 19.85 9.23
CA PHE A 62 16.42 18.42 9.30
C PHE A 62 15.03 18.15 8.73
N VAL A 63 14.91 17.03 8.01
CA VAL A 63 13.61 16.50 7.58
C VAL A 63 12.76 16.20 8.81
N ASP A 64 11.48 16.57 8.76
CA ASP A 64 10.51 16.21 9.79
C ASP A 64 10.48 14.67 9.98
N PRO A 65 10.80 14.15 11.17
CA PRO A 65 10.83 12.71 11.42
C PRO A 65 9.43 12.11 11.57
N LEU A 66 8.40 12.95 11.79
CA LEU A 66 7.04 12.51 12.09
C LEU A 66 6.42 11.70 10.92
N PRO A 67 6.47 12.16 9.65
CA PRO A 67 5.94 11.37 8.54
C PRO A 67 6.73 10.09 8.29
N GLN A 68 8.04 10.08 8.55
CA GLN A 68 8.86 8.88 8.41
C GLN A 68 8.43 7.78 9.41
N ALA A 69 8.18 8.14 10.67
CA ALA A 69 7.65 7.23 11.67
C ALA A 69 6.25 6.70 11.29
N LEU A 70 5.38 7.58 10.76
CA LEU A 70 4.04 7.20 10.31
C LEU A 70 4.09 6.17 9.16
N MET A 71 5.03 6.32 8.23
CA MET A 71 5.16 5.43 7.07
C MET A 71 5.66 4.03 7.44
N ILE A 72 6.62 3.90 8.37
CA ILE A 72 7.07 2.58 8.84
C ILE A 72 5.90 1.82 9.49
N THR A 73 5.08 2.50 10.29
CA THR A 73 3.86 1.90 10.86
C THR A 73 2.87 1.47 9.78
N ALA A 74 2.66 2.30 8.75
CA ALA A 74 1.79 1.95 7.63
C ALA A 74 2.30 0.72 6.86
N ILE A 75 3.61 0.57 6.66
CA ILE A 75 4.21 -0.61 6.03
C ILE A 75 3.90 -1.89 6.81
N VAL A 76 4.10 -1.87 8.14
CA VAL A 76 3.86 -3.04 8.99
C VAL A 76 2.39 -3.43 9.02
N ILE A 77 1.48 -2.45 9.13
CA ILE A 77 0.03 -2.70 9.07
C ILE A 77 -0.36 -3.30 7.72
N GLY A 78 0.11 -2.72 6.61
CA GLY A 78 -0.21 -3.23 5.28
C GLY A 78 0.32 -4.62 4.99
N ALA A 79 1.52 -4.96 5.48
CA ALA A 79 2.07 -6.32 5.41
C ALA A 79 1.19 -7.32 6.19
N SER A 80 0.70 -6.91 7.36
CA SER A 80 -0.19 -7.73 8.21
C SER A 80 -1.55 -7.96 7.54
N VAL A 81 -2.15 -6.92 6.97
CA VAL A 81 -3.41 -7.02 6.21
C VAL A 81 -3.24 -7.88 4.96
N THR A 82 -2.11 -7.76 4.25
CA THR A 82 -1.80 -8.60 3.08
C THR A 82 -1.68 -10.07 3.47
N SER A 83 -1.00 -10.38 4.58
CA SER A 83 -0.90 -11.74 5.11
C SER A 83 -2.29 -12.32 5.42
N LEU A 84 -3.14 -11.54 6.11
CA LEU A 84 -4.51 -11.95 6.40
C LEU A 84 -5.34 -12.16 5.13
N ALA A 85 -5.23 -11.26 4.14
CA ALA A 85 -5.95 -11.37 2.89
C ALA A 85 -5.53 -12.62 2.08
N LEU A 86 -4.25 -12.95 2.08
CA LEU A 86 -3.74 -14.18 1.46
C LEU A 86 -4.21 -15.44 2.21
N MET A 87 -4.19 -15.42 3.55
CA MET A 87 -4.74 -16.51 4.35
C MET A 87 -6.21 -16.78 4.02
N ILE A 88 -7.02 -15.72 3.94
CA ILE A 88 -8.43 -15.82 3.54
C ILE A 88 -8.54 -16.36 2.12
N SER A 89 -7.72 -15.88 1.19
CA SER A 89 -7.71 -16.35 -0.20
C SER A 89 -7.43 -17.86 -0.28
N ILE A 90 -6.44 -18.36 0.46
CA ILE A 90 -6.13 -19.80 0.52
C ILE A 90 -7.31 -20.60 1.07
N LYS A 91 -7.92 -20.13 2.16
CA LYS A 91 -9.09 -20.80 2.76
C LYS A 91 -10.26 -20.87 1.77
N LEU A 92 -10.52 -19.77 1.07
CA LEU A 92 -11.60 -19.67 0.10
C LEU A 92 -11.38 -20.55 -1.12
N PHE A 93 -10.13 -20.68 -1.57
CA PHE A 93 -9.77 -21.60 -2.64
C PHE A 93 -10.00 -23.06 -2.24
N HIS A 94 -9.65 -23.46 -1.01
CA HIS A 94 -9.93 -24.81 -0.52
C HIS A 94 -11.43 -25.12 -0.41
N GLU A 95 -12.26 -24.14 -0.08
CA GLU A 95 -13.71 -24.34 0.12
C GLU A 95 -14.50 -24.27 -1.20
N TYR A 96 -14.19 -23.31 -2.08
CA TYR A 96 -14.98 -23.03 -3.29
C TYR A 96 -14.30 -23.48 -4.59
N GLY A 97 -12.99 -23.79 -4.57
CA GLY A 97 -12.19 -24.18 -5.73
C GLY A 97 -11.89 -23.04 -6.72
N THR A 98 -12.23 -21.80 -6.38
CA THR A 98 -12.08 -20.62 -7.25
C THR A 98 -11.68 -19.38 -6.44
N LEU A 99 -10.97 -18.47 -7.10
CA LEU A 99 -10.53 -17.17 -6.56
C LEU A 99 -11.10 -15.99 -7.35
N GLU A 100 -12.05 -16.24 -8.25
CA GLU A 100 -12.74 -15.22 -9.03
C GLU A 100 -13.91 -14.63 -8.23
N TRP A 101 -13.97 -13.30 -8.14
CA TRP A 101 -15.01 -12.60 -7.39
C TRP A 101 -16.42 -12.99 -7.82
N ALA A 102 -16.66 -13.09 -9.13
CA ALA A 102 -17.98 -13.41 -9.69
C ALA A 102 -18.50 -14.79 -9.23
N ASP A 103 -17.62 -15.79 -9.19
CA ASP A 103 -18.02 -17.14 -8.79
C ASP A 103 -18.25 -17.26 -7.29
N LEU A 104 -17.47 -16.53 -6.50
CA LEU A 104 -17.62 -16.49 -5.05
C LEU A 104 -18.95 -15.85 -4.64
N PHE A 105 -19.32 -14.71 -5.25
CA PHE A 105 -20.62 -14.07 -5.00
C PHE A 105 -21.80 -14.94 -5.44
N ARG A 106 -21.63 -15.80 -6.44
CA ARG A 106 -22.67 -16.72 -6.90
C ARG A 106 -22.85 -17.92 -5.95
N LYS A 107 -21.75 -18.51 -5.47
CA LYS A 107 -21.80 -19.67 -4.56
C LYS A 107 -22.17 -19.30 -3.12
N GLY A 108 -21.94 -18.06 -2.69
CA GLY A 108 -22.30 -17.57 -1.35
C GLY A 108 -23.77 -17.15 -1.16
N LYS A 109 -24.61 -17.22 -2.21
CA LYS A 109 -26.06 -16.94 -2.14
C LYS A 109 -26.89 -18.21 -1.84
N ILE A 110 -26.55 -18.92 -0.76
CA ILE A 110 -27.39 -19.99 -0.21
C ILE A 110 -28.20 -19.42 0.94
#